data_AF-A0A412CXA4-F1
#
_entry.id   AF-A0A412CXA4-F1
#
_cell.length_a   1.000
_cell.length_b   1.000
_cell.length_c   1.000
_cell.angle_alpha   90.00
_cell.angle_beta   90.00
_cell.angle_gamma   90.00
#
_symmetry.space_group_name_H-M   'P 1'
#
loop_
_entity.id
_entity.type
_entity.pdbx_description
1 polymer ?
#
loop_
_entity_poly.entity_id
_entity_poly.type
_entity_poly.pdbx_seq_one_letter_code
_entity_poly.pdbx_strand_id
1 'polypeptide(L)'
;MSMKYYPKGWHTYKFLVTPQELKDILRGFHIVIYNRRVPADYIESNFANFVRDYESFYRLLTSGEKIEHIVIDNLLTGFSNNLSKCAYKVPFQDSNDGLWYKTEDFIEPCVGFNLFAFYLDEEHKLQTKFSYINFPENIMGVQLEYPKKIYSIEENREILCNELENYNDVYQVVVERIKQLCRNLTITIGENVHRTKVKISPTALKDIEGSHFIKVNNCIIK
;
A
#
# COMPACT_ATOMS: atom_id res chain seq x y z
N MET A 1 7.01 -21.56 13.50
CA MET A 1 6.62 -20.14 13.42
C MET A 1 5.15 -20.07 13.85
N SER A 2 4.81 -19.46 14.99
CA SER A 2 3.39 -19.24 15.30
C SER A 2 3.04 -17.81 14.94
N MET A 3 2.10 -17.61 14.02
CA MET A 3 1.46 -16.30 13.81
C MET A 3 0.53 -16.05 15.00
N LYS A 4 0.38 -14.80 15.46
CA LYS A 4 -0.57 -14.51 16.56
C LYS A 4 -2.03 -14.51 16.10
N TYR A 5 -2.25 -14.27 14.82
CA TYR A 5 -3.57 -14.22 14.22
C TYR A 5 -3.53 -14.58 12.73
N TYR A 6 -4.71 -14.88 12.16
CA TYR A 6 -4.90 -15.05 10.72
C TYR A 6 -5.87 -13.99 10.17
N PRO A 7 -5.50 -13.19 9.16
CA PRO A 7 -6.39 -12.22 8.55
C PRO A 7 -7.49 -12.91 7.72
N LYS A 8 -8.72 -12.38 7.76
CA LYS A 8 -9.85 -12.85 6.96
C LYS A 8 -10.52 -11.71 6.21
N GLY A 9 -10.34 -11.72 4.89
CA GLY A 9 -10.81 -10.67 3.99
C GLY A 9 -10.11 -9.34 4.21
N TRP A 10 -10.18 -8.45 3.22
CA TRP A 10 -9.40 -7.21 3.23
C TRP A 10 -10.26 -5.99 2.91
N HIS A 11 -10.10 -4.95 3.73
CA HIS A 11 -10.35 -3.58 3.30
C HIS A 11 -9.22 -3.16 2.37
N THR A 12 -9.57 -2.60 1.22
CA THR A 12 -8.60 -2.03 0.28
C THR A 12 -9.05 -0.63 -0.07
N TYR A 13 -8.13 0.34 -0.02
CA TYR A 13 -8.41 1.72 -0.38
C TYR A 13 -7.37 2.20 -1.38
N LYS A 14 -7.78 2.31 -2.64
CA LYS A 14 -6.90 2.63 -3.76
C LYS A 14 -6.85 4.13 -4.00
N PHE A 15 -5.66 4.68 -4.13
CA PHE A 15 -5.49 6.09 -4.36
C PHE A 15 -4.18 6.47 -5.06
N LEU A 16 -4.13 7.69 -5.57
CA LEU A 16 -2.93 8.36 -6.03
C LEU A 16 -2.94 9.82 -5.60
N VAL A 17 -1.82 10.27 -5.06
CA VAL A 17 -1.56 11.64 -4.61
C VAL A 17 -0.13 12.00 -4.98
N THR A 18 0.22 13.28 -4.96
CA THR A 18 1.62 13.69 -5.14
C THR A 18 2.46 13.27 -3.93
N PRO A 19 3.79 13.24 -4.04
CA PRO A 19 4.64 12.88 -2.90
C PRO A 19 4.51 13.81 -1.69
N GLN A 20 4.33 15.11 -1.92
CA GLN A 20 4.10 16.07 -0.84
C GLN A 20 2.75 15.83 -0.15
N GLU A 21 1.69 15.57 -0.91
CA GLU A 21 0.38 15.21 -0.36
C GLU A 21 0.45 13.89 0.43
N LEU A 22 1.18 12.88 -0.06
CA LEU A 22 1.38 11.62 0.65
C LEU A 22 2.10 11.83 1.99
N LYS A 23 3.17 12.63 1.97
CA LYS A 23 3.94 13.01 3.17
C LYS A 23 3.03 13.61 4.23
N ASP A 24 2.13 14.51 3.84
CA ASP A 24 1.18 15.15 4.76
C ASP A 24 0.10 14.18 5.26
N ILE A 25 -0.40 13.31 4.37
CA ILE A 25 -1.39 12.26 4.72
C ILE A 25 -0.83 11.29 5.76
N LEU A 26 0.42 10.87 5.63
CA LEU A 26 1.03 9.84 6.49
C LEU A 26 1.82 10.42 7.68
N ARG A 27 1.89 11.75 7.81
CA ARG A 27 2.62 12.41 8.89
C ARG A 27 2.12 11.95 10.26
N GLY A 28 3.06 11.59 11.13
CA GLY A 28 2.82 11.23 12.52
C GLY A 28 2.65 9.73 12.76
N PHE A 29 2.75 8.89 11.73
CA PHE A 29 2.73 7.43 11.88
C PHE A 29 4.13 6.83 11.80
N HIS A 30 4.31 5.72 12.51
CA HIS A 30 5.48 4.87 12.43
C HIS A 30 5.43 4.04 11.15
N ILE A 31 6.61 3.73 10.59
CA ILE A 31 6.75 2.88 9.41
C ILE A 31 7.45 1.58 9.82
N VAL A 32 6.79 0.45 9.59
CA VAL A 32 7.27 -0.88 9.99
C VAL A 32 7.34 -1.83 8.81
N ILE A 33 8.31 -2.74 8.82
CA ILE A 33 8.39 -3.83 7.84
C ILE A 33 7.70 -5.06 8.43
N TYR A 34 6.72 -5.61 7.71
CA TYR A 34 5.83 -6.68 8.20
C TYR A 34 5.81 -7.94 7.33
N ASN A 35 6.55 -7.94 6.21
CA ASN A 35 6.49 -8.95 5.15
C ASN A 35 7.85 -9.57 4.84
N ARG A 36 8.90 -9.24 5.60
CA ARG A 36 10.26 -9.76 5.45
C ARG A 36 11.03 -9.61 6.76
N ARG A 37 12.13 -10.37 6.88
CA ARG A 37 13.09 -10.20 7.98
C ARG A 37 13.73 -8.81 7.93
N VAL A 38 14.06 -8.29 9.11
CA VAL A 38 14.75 -7.00 9.30
C VAL A 38 16.04 -7.19 10.09
N PRO A 39 17.02 -6.28 9.98
CA PRO A 39 18.21 -6.29 10.84
C PRO A 39 17.87 -6.34 12.33
N ALA A 40 18.72 -6.97 13.14
CA ALA A 40 18.46 -7.14 14.57
C ALA A 40 18.24 -5.81 15.34
N ASP A 41 18.92 -4.75 14.91
CA ASP A 41 18.84 -3.39 15.46
C ASP A 41 17.69 -2.54 14.89
N TYR A 42 16.93 -3.06 13.92
CA TYR A 42 15.80 -2.35 13.31
C TYR A 42 14.72 -1.99 14.34
N ILE A 43 14.29 -0.74 14.41
CA ILE A 43 13.16 -0.32 15.26
C ILE A 43 11.97 0.03 14.36
N GLU A 44 12.19 0.96 13.45
CA GLU A 44 11.25 1.41 12.44
C GLU A 44 12.02 1.93 11.22
N SER A 45 11.33 2.05 10.09
CA SER A 45 11.87 2.64 8.88
C SER A 45 11.83 4.17 8.96
N ASN A 46 12.81 4.83 8.36
CA ASN A 46 12.84 6.29 8.32
C ASN A 46 11.76 6.84 7.38
N PHE A 47 10.91 7.73 7.91
CA PHE A 47 9.81 8.34 7.16
C PHE A 47 10.27 9.11 5.91
N ALA A 48 11.38 9.86 5.98
CA ALA A 48 11.89 10.60 4.83
C ALA A 48 12.44 9.67 3.74
N ASN A 49 13.01 8.51 4.10
CA ASN A 49 13.41 7.50 3.13
C ASN A 49 12.20 6.98 2.35
N PHE A 50 11.13 6.60 3.05
CA PHE A 50 9.89 6.13 2.43
C PHE A 50 9.30 7.18 1.46
N VAL A 51 9.27 8.46 1.85
CA VAL A 51 8.78 9.52 0.96
C VAL A 51 9.66 9.64 -0.30
N ARG A 52 10.99 9.51 -0.19
CA ARG A 52 11.89 9.51 -1.36
C ARG A 52 11.70 8.30 -2.27
N ASP A 53 11.41 7.13 -1.71
CA ASP A 53 11.05 5.95 -2.48
C ASP A 53 9.73 6.18 -3.24
N TYR A 54 8.74 6.81 -2.59
CA TYR A 54 7.49 7.19 -3.24
C TYR A 54 7.68 8.27 -4.32
N GLU A 55 8.54 9.26 -4.10
CA GLU A 55 8.90 10.26 -5.13
C GLU A 55 9.49 9.60 -6.38
N SER A 56 10.37 8.62 -6.19
CA SER A 56 10.99 7.86 -7.28
C SER A 56 9.95 7.04 -8.05
N PHE A 57 9.06 6.35 -7.32
CA PHE A 57 7.91 5.67 -7.91
C PHE A 57 7.00 6.61 -8.69
N TYR A 58 6.62 7.74 -8.09
CA TYR A 58 5.69 8.70 -8.68
C TYR A 58 6.24 9.24 -10.00
N ARG A 59 7.52 9.62 -10.04
CA ARG A 59 8.21 10.07 -11.26
C ARG A 59 8.17 9.03 -12.37
N LEU A 60 8.46 7.76 -12.05
CA LEU A 60 8.40 6.66 -13.02
C LEU A 60 6.97 6.47 -13.53
N LEU A 61 6.00 6.42 -12.63
CA LEU A 61 4.58 6.28 -12.97
C LEU A 61 4.11 7.38 -13.94
N THR A 62 4.43 8.65 -13.65
CA THR A 62 3.97 9.80 -14.46
C THR A 62 4.74 9.95 -15.77
N SER A 63 5.97 9.46 -15.86
CA SER A 63 6.73 9.46 -17.13
C SER A 63 6.24 8.37 -18.10
N GLY A 64 5.64 7.30 -17.57
CA GLY A 64 5.30 6.10 -18.33
C GLY A 64 6.48 5.15 -18.54
N GLU A 65 7.61 5.41 -17.86
CA GLU A 65 8.74 4.50 -17.81
C GLU A 65 8.39 3.23 -17.02
N LYS A 66 9.17 2.17 -17.27
CA LYS A 66 9.00 0.90 -16.56
C LYS A 66 9.35 1.07 -15.09
N ILE A 67 8.47 0.61 -14.21
CA ILE A 67 8.72 0.56 -12.77
C ILE A 67 9.50 -0.71 -12.45
N GLU A 68 10.69 -0.56 -11.88
CA GLU A 68 11.56 -1.67 -11.50
C GLU A 68 11.12 -2.34 -10.19
N HIS A 69 11.44 -3.63 -10.02
CA HIS A 69 11.07 -4.40 -8.82
C HIS A 69 11.61 -3.79 -7.53
N ILE A 70 12.81 -3.21 -7.53
CA ILE A 70 13.38 -2.59 -6.33
C ILE A 70 12.52 -1.41 -5.82
N VAL A 71 11.95 -0.63 -6.73
CA VAL A 71 11.05 0.48 -6.38
C VAL A 71 9.74 -0.05 -5.80
N ILE A 72 9.25 -1.17 -6.34
CA ILE A 72 8.08 -1.87 -5.81
C ILE A 72 8.34 -2.31 -4.37
N ASP A 73 9.44 -3.02 -4.14
CA ASP A 73 9.78 -3.62 -2.84
C ASP A 73 10.04 -2.56 -1.74
N ASN A 74 10.52 -1.38 -2.10
CA ASN A 74 10.73 -0.28 -1.15
C ASN A 74 9.41 0.32 -0.65
N LEU A 75 8.34 0.25 -1.45
CA LEU A 75 7.03 0.77 -1.05
C LEU A 75 6.20 -0.22 -0.24
N LEU A 76 6.52 -1.51 -0.26
CA LEU A 76 5.80 -2.51 0.53
C LEU A 76 6.17 -2.37 2.02
N THR A 77 5.34 -1.63 2.75
CA THR A 77 5.57 -1.31 4.16
C THR A 77 4.26 -1.19 4.94
N GLY A 78 4.37 -1.17 6.27
CA GLY A 78 3.24 -1.07 7.18
C GLY A 78 3.26 0.26 7.95
N PHE A 79 2.09 0.76 8.31
CA PHE A 79 1.93 1.94 9.15
C PHE A 79 1.26 1.58 10.48
N SER A 80 1.74 2.18 11.56
CA SER A 80 1.16 2.06 12.90
C SER A 80 1.25 3.38 13.65
N ASN A 81 0.33 3.61 14.58
CA ASN A 81 0.41 4.68 15.57
C ASN A 81 1.19 4.24 16.84
N ASN A 82 1.50 2.95 16.98
CA ASN A 82 2.03 2.37 18.22
C ASN A 82 2.98 1.19 17.96
N LEU A 83 4.29 1.44 18.06
CA LEU A 83 5.31 0.41 17.84
C LEU A 83 5.21 -0.80 18.79
N SER A 84 4.64 -0.63 19.99
CA SER A 84 4.46 -1.77 20.92
C SER A 84 3.52 -2.86 20.39
N LYS A 85 2.60 -2.50 19.48
CA LYS A 85 1.70 -3.42 18.80
C LYS A 85 2.36 -4.11 17.60
N CYS A 86 3.42 -3.50 17.06
CA CYS A 86 4.19 -3.96 15.92
C CYS A 86 5.62 -4.38 16.32
N ALA A 87 5.73 -5.17 17.39
CA ALA A 87 7.00 -5.66 17.92
C ALA A 87 7.61 -6.80 17.08
N TYR A 88 8.92 -7.01 17.22
CA TYR A 88 9.66 -8.08 16.53
C TYR A 88 10.10 -9.17 17.50
N LYS A 89 10.32 -10.37 16.98
CA LYS A 89 10.86 -11.51 17.76
C LYS A 89 12.28 -11.25 18.22
N VAL A 90 12.73 -12.11 19.14
CA VAL A 90 14.13 -12.21 19.52
C VAL A 90 14.98 -12.45 18.25
N PRO A 91 16.10 -11.73 18.07
CA PRO A 91 16.95 -11.92 16.91
C PRO A 91 17.50 -13.34 16.77
N PHE A 92 17.72 -13.75 15.53
CA PHE A 92 18.38 -15.00 15.15
C PHE A 92 19.47 -14.72 14.11
N GLN A 93 20.48 -15.56 14.07
CA GLN A 93 21.53 -15.49 13.06
C GLN A 93 21.11 -16.27 11.81
N ASP A 94 21.23 -15.66 10.63
CA ASP A 94 20.98 -16.36 9.38
C ASP A 94 22.19 -17.21 8.98
N SER A 95 21.92 -18.45 8.56
CA SER A 95 22.97 -19.41 8.23
C SER A 95 23.71 -19.10 6.92
N ASN A 96 23.14 -18.28 6.04
CA ASN A 96 23.72 -18.02 4.72
C ASN A 96 24.70 -16.85 4.75
N ASP A 97 24.40 -15.78 5.48
CA ASP A 97 25.22 -14.57 5.53
C ASP A 97 25.87 -14.31 6.91
N GLY A 98 25.49 -15.07 7.94
CA GLY A 98 26.01 -14.92 9.31
C GLY A 98 25.54 -13.65 10.02
N LEU A 99 24.64 -12.87 9.43
CA LEU A 99 24.10 -11.65 10.00
C LEU A 99 22.90 -11.95 10.92
N TRP A 100 22.63 -11.01 11.83
CA TRP A 100 21.53 -11.11 12.77
C TRP A 100 20.29 -10.39 12.27
N TYR A 101 19.17 -11.12 12.27
CA TYR A 101 17.87 -10.63 11.82
C TYR A 101 16.80 -10.91 12.85
N LYS A 102 15.64 -10.29 12.67
CA LYS A 102 14.40 -10.62 13.37
C LYS A 102 13.22 -10.58 12.40
N THR A 103 12.14 -11.22 12.80
CA THR A 103 10.87 -11.24 12.06
C THR A 103 9.75 -10.67 12.91
N GLU A 104 8.65 -10.30 12.26
CA GLU A 104 7.49 -9.70 12.92
C GLU A 104 6.89 -10.63 13.98
N ASP A 105 6.43 -10.03 15.08
CA ASP A 105 5.63 -10.67 16.14
C ASP A 105 4.43 -9.80 16.52
N PHE A 106 3.84 -9.17 15.50
CA PHE A 106 2.84 -8.12 15.69
C PHE A 106 1.63 -8.67 16.44
N ILE A 107 1.21 -7.95 17.47
CA ILE A 107 0.02 -8.27 18.27
C ILE A 107 -1.22 -7.90 17.47
N GLU A 108 -1.15 -6.80 16.71
CA GLU A 108 -2.19 -6.35 15.80
C GLU A 108 -1.62 -6.11 14.39
N PRO A 109 -2.42 -6.32 13.33
CA PRO A 109 -2.04 -5.92 11.98
C PRO A 109 -1.69 -4.44 11.93
N CYS A 110 -0.60 -4.10 11.25
CA CYS A 110 -0.34 -2.74 10.78
C CYS A 110 -1.19 -2.45 9.53
N VAL A 111 -1.31 -1.18 9.16
CA VAL A 111 -1.91 -0.79 7.86
C VAL A 111 -0.91 -1.03 6.75
N GLY A 112 -1.16 -2.03 5.91
CA GLY A 112 -0.31 -2.33 4.77
C GLY A 112 -0.42 -1.24 3.71
N PHE A 113 0.71 -0.90 3.10
CA PHE A 113 0.81 0.01 1.97
C PHE A 113 1.43 -0.74 0.80
N ASN A 114 0.64 -0.86 -0.27
CA ASN A 114 0.98 -1.65 -1.44
C ASN A 114 0.68 -0.87 -2.71
N LEU A 115 1.06 -1.45 -3.85
CA LEU A 115 0.68 -0.95 -5.16
C LEU A 115 -0.63 -1.57 -5.63
N PHE A 116 -1.27 -0.94 -6.61
CA PHE A 116 -2.32 -1.59 -7.40
C PHE A 116 -2.10 -1.37 -8.89
N ALA A 117 -2.56 -2.34 -9.68
CA ALA A 117 -2.54 -2.28 -11.13
C ALA A 117 -3.96 -2.26 -11.69
N PHE A 118 -4.10 -1.64 -12.86
CA PHE A 118 -5.28 -1.82 -13.71
C PHE A 118 -5.12 -3.00 -14.64
N TYR A 119 -6.24 -3.48 -15.16
CA TYR A 119 -6.28 -4.52 -16.19
C TYR A 119 -7.59 -4.38 -16.94
N LEU A 120 -7.56 -4.59 -18.25
CA LEU A 120 -8.78 -4.74 -19.04
C LEU A 120 -8.99 -6.22 -19.28
N ASP A 121 -10.15 -6.73 -18.85
CA ASP A 121 -10.54 -8.09 -19.19
C ASP A 121 -10.93 -8.22 -20.67
N GLU A 122 -11.25 -9.44 -21.08
CA GLU A 122 -11.63 -9.78 -22.46
C GLU A 122 -12.86 -9.00 -22.95
N GLU A 123 -13.69 -8.49 -22.04
CA GLU A 123 -14.87 -7.67 -22.33
C GLU A 123 -14.57 -6.16 -22.26
N HIS A 124 -13.28 -5.78 -22.18
CA HIS A 124 -12.81 -4.41 -21.98
C HIS A 124 -13.34 -3.73 -20.71
N LYS A 125 -13.65 -4.49 -19.66
CA LYS A 125 -14.00 -3.92 -18.35
C LYS A 125 -12.74 -3.68 -17.53
N LEU A 126 -12.67 -2.49 -16.93
CA LEU A 126 -11.58 -2.10 -16.05
C LEU A 126 -11.62 -2.84 -14.71
N GLN A 127 -10.62 -3.66 -14.48
CA GLN A 127 -10.36 -4.37 -13.24
C GLN A 127 -9.27 -3.66 -12.43
N THR A 128 -9.40 -3.73 -11.10
CA THR A 128 -8.41 -3.15 -10.16
C THR A 128 -7.85 -4.19 -9.19
N LYS A 129 -8.24 -5.46 -9.35
CA LYS A 129 -7.72 -6.60 -8.59
C LYS A 129 -6.85 -7.41 -9.54
N PHE A 130 -5.62 -6.96 -9.73
CA PHE A 130 -4.69 -7.55 -10.67
C PHE A 130 -3.28 -7.57 -10.08
N SER A 131 -2.47 -8.53 -10.53
CA SER A 131 -1.10 -8.71 -10.02
C SER A 131 -0.19 -7.62 -10.59
N TYR A 132 0.22 -6.67 -9.74
CA TYR A 132 1.25 -5.69 -10.10
C TYR A 132 2.65 -6.30 -10.17
N ILE A 133 2.86 -7.50 -9.60
CA ILE A 133 4.16 -8.19 -9.64
C ILE A 133 4.42 -8.76 -11.03
N ASN A 134 3.38 -9.37 -11.63
CA ASN A 134 3.51 -9.98 -12.95
C ASN A 134 3.35 -8.97 -14.09
N PHE A 135 2.67 -7.84 -13.82
CA PHE A 135 2.36 -6.81 -14.81
C PHE A 135 2.63 -5.40 -14.25
N PRO A 136 3.89 -5.08 -13.91
CA PRO A 136 4.27 -3.81 -13.31
C PRO A 136 3.99 -2.60 -14.22
N GLU A 137 3.95 -2.79 -15.54
CA GLU A 137 3.59 -1.76 -16.52
C GLU A 137 2.15 -1.24 -16.35
N ASN A 138 1.29 -2.00 -15.67
CA ASN A 138 -0.09 -1.63 -15.41
C ASN A 138 -0.32 -0.97 -14.04
N ILE A 139 0.74 -0.73 -13.26
CA ILE A 139 0.64 -0.04 -11.98
C ILE A 139 0.07 1.37 -12.19
N MET A 140 -0.89 1.75 -11.35
CA MET A 140 -1.61 3.02 -11.47
C MET A 140 -1.66 3.84 -10.17
N GLY A 141 -1.06 3.33 -9.10
CA GLY A 141 -0.97 4.02 -7.83
C GLY A 141 -0.77 3.06 -6.66
N VAL A 142 -1.20 3.51 -5.49
CA VAL A 142 -1.00 2.82 -4.21
C VAL A 142 -2.33 2.46 -3.57
N GLN A 143 -2.30 1.52 -2.64
CA GLN A 143 -3.45 1.12 -1.85
C GLN A 143 -3.08 0.87 -0.40
N LEU A 144 -4.01 1.23 0.48
CA LEU A 144 -4.00 0.78 1.87
C LEU A 144 -4.71 -0.55 1.98
N GLU A 145 -4.17 -1.44 2.80
CA GLU A 145 -4.75 -2.73 3.13
C GLU A 145 -4.87 -2.91 4.64
N TYR A 146 -6.03 -3.39 5.06
CA TYR A 146 -6.25 -3.80 6.45
C TYR A 146 -7.23 -4.98 6.48
N PRO A 147 -7.02 -6.01 7.31
CA PRO A 147 -7.96 -7.13 7.37
C PRO A 147 -9.34 -6.68 7.85
N LYS A 148 -10.42 -7.25 7.31
CA LYS A 148 -11.78 -6.94 7.79
C LYS A 148 -12.04 -7.51 9.19
N LYS A 149 -11.40 -8.64 9.46
CA LYS A 149 -11.38 -9.31 10.75
C LYS A 149 -10.13 -10.18 10.83
N ILE A 150 -9.72 -10.51 12.03
CA ILE A 150 -8.66 -11.48 12.29
C ILE A 150 -9.22 -12.63 13.13
N TYR A 151 -8.65 -13.81 13.00
CA TYR A 151 -8.83 -14.88 13.98
C TYR A 151 -7.63 -14.87 14.91
N SER A 152 -7.85 -14.53 16.18
CA SER A 152 -6.82 -14.53 17.22
C SER A 152 -6.60 -15.97 17.69
N ILE A 153 -5.35 -16.43 17.65
CA ILE A 153 -5.00 -17.77 18.14
C ILE A 153 -5.03 -17.81 19.67
N GLU A 154 -4.55 -16.74 20.31
CA GLU A 154 -4.53 -16.62 21.77
C GLU A 154 -5.93 -16.60 22.37
N GLU A 155 -6.84 -15.81 21.78
CA GLU A 155 -8.21 -15.67 22.27
C GLU A 155 -9.16 -16.73 21.68
N ASN A 156 -8.70 -17.54 20.71
CA ASN A 156 -9.48 -18.55 20.01
C ASN A 156 -10.83 -18.01 19.46
N ARG A 157 -10.83 -16.78 18.92
CA ARG A 157 -12.04 -16.12 18.39
C ARG A 157 -11.76 -15.24 17.18
N GLU A 158 -12.83 -14.89 16.47
CA GLU A 158 -12.78 -13.80 15.49
C GLU A 158 -12.88 -12.44 16.21
N ILE A 159 -12.04 -11.51 15.76
CA ILE A 159 -11.98 -10.12 16.21
C ILE A 159 -12.24 -9.25 14.98
N LEU A 160 -13.25 -8.38 15.05
CA LEU A 160 -13.54 -7.45 13.97
C LEU A 160 -12.51 -6.32 13.95
N CYS A 161 -12.19 -5.79 12.77
CA CYS A 161 -11.18 -4.74 12.66
C CYS A 161 -11.48 -3.47 13.47
N ASN A 162 -12.76 -3.15 13.72
CA ASN A 162 -13.14 -2.01 14.54
C ASN A 162 -12.82 -2.18 16.04
N GLU A 163 -12.46 -3.37 16.49
CA GLU A 163 -11.90 -3.61 17.83
C GLU A 163 -10.38 -3.35 17.89
N LEU A 164 -9.71 -3.16 16.74
CA LEU A 164 -8.26 -3.02 16.64
C LEU A 164 -7.84 -1.55 16.54
N GLU A 165 -6.75 -1.20 17.22
CA GLU A 165 -6.26 0.18 17.34
C GLU A 165 -5.77 0.71 15.98
N ASN A 166 -4.91 -0.06 15.32
CA ASN A 166 -4.35 0.33 14.00
C ASN A 166 -5.44 0.55 12.92
N TYR A 167 -6.60 -0.11 13.02
CA TYR A 167 -7.70 0.16 12.09
C TYR A 167 -8.32 1.54 12.32
N ASN A 168 -8.65 1.86 13.57
CA ASN A 168 -9.34 3.08 13.92
C ASN A 168 -8.41 4.30 13.84
N ASP A 169 -7.19 4.17 14.37
CA ASP A 169 -6.30 5.30 14.58
C ASP A 169 -5.35 5.55 13.40
N VAL A 170 -5.18 4.56 12.52
CA VAL A 170 -4.34 4.69 11.31
C VAL A 170 -5.19 4.53 10.06
N TYR A 171 -5.82 3.37 9.82
CA TYR A 171 -6.51 3.11 8.56
C TYR A 171 -7.62 4.12 8.29
N GLN A 172 -8.54 4.31 9.24
CA GLN A 172 -9.65 5.25 9.09
C GLN A 172 -9.17 6.71 8.99
N VAL A 173 -8.20 7.10 9.81
CA VAL A 173 -7.63 8.46 9.79
C VAL A 173 -7.00 8.77 8.45
N VAL A 174 -6.16 7.87 7.92
CA VAL A 174 -5.50 8.04 6.61
C VAL A 174 -6.54 8.04 5.49
N VAL A 175 -7.52 7.13 5.52
CA VAL A 175 -8.62 7.11 4.55
C VAL A 175 -9.40 8.42 4.54
N GLU A 176 -9.65 9.01 5.71
CA GLU A 176 -10.38 10.26 5.80
C GLU A 176 -9.57 11.45 5.27
N ARG A 177 -8.27 11.52 5.58
CA ARG A 177 -7.34 12.49 4.97
C ARG A 177 -7.35 12.39 3.43
N ILE A 178 -7.32 11.17 2.89
CA ILE A 178 -7.40 10.95 1.44
C ILE A 178 -8.76 11.41 0.88
N LYS A 179 -9.89 11.10 1.55
CA LYS A 179 -11.22 11.51 1.07
C LYS A 179 -11.40 13.02 1.02
N GLN A 180 -10.81 13.75 1.97
CA GLN A 180 -10.88 15.22 2.02
C GLN A 180 -10.12 15.85 0.84
N LEU A 181 -9.02 15.22 0.42
CA LEU A 181 -8.17 15.71 -0.67
C LEU A 181 -8.64 15.25 -2.07
N CYS A 182 -9.12 14.01 -2.17
CA CYS A 182 -9.23 13.29 -3.44
C CYS A 182 -10.67 13.07 -3.92
N ARG A 183 -10.82 12.93 -5.24
CA ARG A 183 -12.08 12.58 -5.91
C ARG A 183 -12.00 11.18 -6.52
N ASN A 184 -13.15 10.63 -6.93
CA ASN A 184 -13.14 9.37 -7.66
C ASN A 184 -12.59 9.60 -9.07
N LEU A 185 -11.61 8.78 -9.47
CA LEU A 185 -11.09 8.76 -10.83
C LEU A 185 -12.13 8.20 -11.79
N THR A 186 -12.42 8.96 -12.85
CA THR A 186 -13.20 8.51 -14.00
C THR A 186 -12.26 8.31 -15.18
N ILE A 187 -12.37 7.17 -15.84
CA ILE A 187 -11.53 6.83 -17.01
C ILE A 187 -12.43 6.44 -18.16
N THR A 188 -12.21 7.01 -19.33
CA THR A 188 -12.85 6.61 -20.57
C THR A 188 -11.84 5.85 -21.43
N ILE A 189 -12.25 4.67 -21.91
CA ILE A 189 -11.43 3.77 -22.74
C ILE A 189 -12.28 3.37 -23.94
N GLY A 190 -11.91 3.84 -25.13
CA GLY A 190 -12.78 3.79 -26.29
C GLY A 190 -14.12 4.48 -26.00
N GLU A 191 -15.22 3.75 -26.14
CA GLU A 191 -16.58 4.25 -25.86
C GLU A 191 -17.04 4.04 -24.41
N ASN A 192 -16.27 3.28 -23.61
CA ASN A 192 -16.66 2.89 -22.26
C ASN A 192 -16.21 3.91 -21.21
N VAL A 193 -17.14 4.34 -20.36
CA VAL A 193 -16.87 5.23 -19.22
C VAL A 193 -16.84 4.43 -17.92
N HIS A 194 -15.68 4.37 -17.28
CA HIS A 194 -15.46 3.68 -16.02
C HIS A 194 -15.42 4.68 -14.85
N ARG A 195 -16.47 4.67 -14.02
CA ARG A 195 -16.50 5.40 -12.74
C ARG A 195 -15.92 4.52 -11.65
N THR A 196 -14.67 4.77 -11.26
CA THR A 196 -13.95 3.88 -10.35
C THR A 196 -14.15 4.27 -8.87
N LYS A 197 -13.74 3.38 -7.97
CA LYS A 197 -13.57 3.70 -6.53
C LYS A 197 -12.14 4.16 -6.20
N VAL A 198 -11.27 4.31 -7.20
CA VAL A 198 -9.90 4.81 -7.01
C VAL A 198 -9.96 6.30 -6.73
N LYS A 199 -9.24 6.74 -5.69
CA LYS A 199 -9.14 8.15 -5.32
C LYS A 199 -7.95 8.81 -5.99
N ILE A 200 -8.11 10.02 -6.48
CA ILE A 200 -7.00 10.79 -7.04
C ILE A 200 -7.08 12.25 -6.63
N SER A 201 -5.95 12.86 -6.26
CA SER A 201 -5.90 14.30 -6.00
C SER A 201 -5.98 15.07 -7.31
N PRO A 202 -6.51 16.31 -7.30
CA PRO A 202 -6.55 17.14 -8.51
C PRO A 202 -5.17 17.40 -9.12
N THR A 203 -4.11 17.44 -8.29
CA THR A 203 -2.73 17.61 -8.76
C THR A 203 -2.26 16.34 -9.45
N ALA A 204 -2.38 15.18 -8.80
CA ALA A 204 -1.93 13.93 -9.39
C ALA A 204 -2.70 13.51 -10.65
N LEU A 205 -3.97 13.95 -10.78
CA LEU A 205 -4.75 13.74 -12.00
C LEU A 205 -4.12 14.41 -13.22
N LYS A 206 -3.50 15.58 -13.06
CA LYS A 206 -2.83 16.29 -14.17
C LYS A 206 -1.54 15.59 -14.60
N ASP A 207 -0.85 14.99 -13.63
CA ASP A 207 0.48 14.41 -13.87
C ASP A 207 0.40 13.00 -14.46
N ILE A 208 -0.68 12.26 -14.20
CA ILE A 208 -0.77 10.85 -14.59
C ILE A 208 -1.10 10.61 -16.07
N GLU A 209 -1.41 11.64 -16.86
CA GLU A 209 -1.62 11.50 -18.32
C GLU A 209 -0.44 10.81 -19.03
N GLY A 210 0.76 10.95 -18.47
CA GLY A 210 1.97 10.34 -18.99
C GLY A 210 2.14 8.84 -18.70
N SER A 211 1.29 8.22 -17.87
CA SER A 211 1.48 6.83 -17.45
C SER A 211 1.30 5.82 -18.57
N HIS A 212 2.00 4.69 -18.45
CA HIS A 212 2.03 3.65 -19.48
C HIS A 212 0.62 3.12 -19.82
N PHE A 213 -0.15 2.72 -18.80
CA PHE A 213 -1.50 2.20 -18.99
C PHE A 213 -2.42 3.21 -19.70
N ILE A 214 -2.33 4.49 -19.34
CA ILE A 214 -3.14 5.55 -19.97
C ILE A 214 -2.77 5.72 -21.44
N LYS A 215 -1.47 5.79 -21.75
CA LYS A 215 -0.97 5.95 -23.12
C LYS A 215 -1.33 4.77 -24.00
N VAL A 216 -1.06 3.55 -23.56
CA VAL A 216 -1.28 2.33 -24.37
C VAL A 216 -2.76 2.11 -24.68
N ASN A 217 -3.64 2.45 -23.75
CA ASN A 217 -5.09 2.24 -23.92
C ASN A 217 -5.83 3.50 -24.40
N ASN A 218 -5.11 4.58 -24.75
CA ASN A 218 -5.68 5.88 -25.16
C ASN A 218 -6.76 6.38 -24.20
N CYS A 219 -6.48 6.28 -22.89
CA CYS A 219 -7.44 6.63 -21.85
C CYS A 219 -7.65 8.15 -21.78
N ILE A 220 -8.88 8.58 -21.56
CA ILE A 220 -9.21 9.96 -21.15
C ILE A 220 -9.55 9.93 -19.66
N ILE A 221 -8.87 10.73 -18.84
CA ILE A 221 -9.05 10.79 -17.38
C ILE A 221 -9.81 12.05 -16.95
N LYS A 222 -10.69 11.91 -15.96
CA LYS A 222 -11.50 12.99 -15.37
C LYS A 222 -11.73 12.78 -13.87
#